data_AF-A0A382CF97-F1
#
_entry.id   AF-A0A382CF97-F1
#
_cell.length_a   1.000
_cell.length_b   1.000
_cell.length_c   1.000
_cell.angle_alpha   90.00
_cell.angle_beta   90.00
_cell.angle_gamma   90.00
#
_symmetry.space_group_name_H-M   'P 1'
#
loop_
_entity.id
_entity.type
_entity.pdbx_description
1 polymer ?
#
loop_
_entity_poly.entity_id
_entity_poly.type
_entity_poly.pdbx_seq_one_letter_code
_entity_poly.pdbx_strand_id
1 'polypeptide(L)'
;RIKGKSDGPFNAMCFLEDGTLTGHTEILHTDSELTFWETDVSEPLHSIKNGSAYDLSLHPDGRQLLVTTYVSGGSSGNGARKRHREQYTPNSTNLKIFSLFSKPAANKAGC
;
A
#
# COMPACT_ATOMS: atom_id res chain seq x y z
N ARG A 1 19.59 0.64 -9.00
CA ARG A 1 18.88 -0.39 -8.21
C ARG A 1 18.42 0.28 -6.93
N ILE A 2 17.12 0.40 -6.73
CA ILE A 2 16.53 0.89 -5.47
C ILE A 2 16.95 -0.11 -4.37
N LYS A 3 17.50 0.39 -3.27
CA LYS A 3 17.90 -0.40 -2.10
C LYS A 3 16.88 -0.09 -1.01
N GLY A 4 15.76 -0.79 -1.03
CA GLY A 4 14.76 -0.74 0.03
C GLY A 4 14.73 -2.06 0.82
N LYS A 5 14.14 -2.03 2.01
CA LYS A 5 13.93 -3.20 2.89
C LYS A 5 12.94 -4.25 2.33
N SER A 6 12.42 -4.02 1.12
CA SER A 6 11.55 -4.97 0.41
C SER A 6 12.41 -6.07 -0.22
N ASP A 7 12.15 -7.30 0.21
CA ASP A 7 12.70 -8.55 -0.32
C ASP A 7 11.66 -9.35 -1.13
N GLY A 8 10.49 -8.76 -1.37
CA GLY A 8 9.42 -9.29 -2.22
C GLY A 8 9.22 -8.49 -3.52
N PRO A 9 8.24 -8.88 -4.35
CA PRO A 9 7.94 -8.18 -5.60
C PRO A 9 7.35 -6.78 -5.36
N PHE A 10 7.49 -5.94 -6.39
CA PHE A 10 6.67 -4.75 -6.56
C PHE A 10 5.44 -5.15 -7.37
N ASN A 11 4.26 -4.97 -6.80
CA ASN A 11 3.02 -5.41 -7.47
C ASN A 11 2.42 -4.31 -8.35
N ALA A 12 2.60 -3.05 -7.96
CA ALA A 12 2.05 -1.90 -8.64
C ALA A 12 2.94 -0.67 -8.43
N MET A 13 2.99 0.21 -9.44
CA MET A 13 3.78 1.45 -9.43
C MET A 13 3.04 2.55 -10.17
N CYS A 14 3.26 3.80 -9.76
CA CYS A 14 2.69 4.98 -10.39
C CYS A 14 3.63 6.17 -10.20
N PHE A 15 3.74 7.05 -11.21
CA PHE A 15 4.41 8.33 -11.04
C PHE A 15 3.41 9.37 -10.53
N LEU A 16 3.85 10.18 -9.56
CA LEU A 16 3.16 11.39 -9.14
C LEU A 16 3.57 12.57 -10.04
N GLU A 17 2.79 13.65 -10.01
CA GLU A 17 3.01 14.83 -10.86
C GLU A 17 4.37 15.51 -10.64
N ASP A 18 4.91 15.43 -9.41
CA ASP A 18 6.21 16.02 -9.05
C ASP A 18 7.41 15.14 -9.44
N GLY A 19 7.18 14.00 -10.11
CA GLY A 19 8.20 13.04 -10.50
C GLY A 19 8.52 12.00 -9.44
N THR A 20 7.90 12.07 -8.26
CA THR A 20 8.02 11.02 -7.24
C THR A 20 7.47 9.70 -7.79
N LEU A 21 8.25 8.62 -7.67
CA LEU A 21 7.76 7.28 -7.94
C LEU A 21 7.10 6.74 -6.68
N THR A 22 5.85 6.27 -6.78
CA THR A 22 5.20 5.50 -5.72
C THR A 22 4.99 4.08 -6.17
N GLY A 23 5.00 3.15 -5.22
CA GLY A 23 4.92 1.74 -5.50
C GLY A 23 4.50 0.95 -4.29
N HIS A 24 3.81 -0.15 -4.57
CA HIS A 24 3.42 -1.10 -3.56
C HIS A 24 4.42 -2.27 -3.56
N THR A 25 5.05 -2.48 -2.41
CA THR A 25 6.11 -3.45 -2.21
C THR A 25 5.67 -4.52 -1.24
N GLU A 26 6.01 -5.76 -1.54
CA GLU A 26 5.85 -6.88 -0.61
C GLU A 26 7.14 -7.06 0.20
N ILE A 27 6.99 -7.33 1.50
CA ILE A 27 8.06 -7.81 2.38
C ILE A 27 7.73 -9.26 2.69
N LEU A 28 8.57 -10.15 2.21
CA LEU A 28 8.32 -11.57 2.22
C LEU A 28 8.03 -12.05 3.66
N HIS A 29 6.94 -12.81 3.80
CA HIS A 29 6.48 -13.40 5.06
C HIS A 29 6.12 -12.44 6.20
N THR A 30 6.12 -11.12 5.97
CA THR A 30 5.90 -10.14 7.05
C THR A 30 4.73 -9.21 6.74
N ASP A 31 4.94 -8.22 5.89
CA ASP A 31 4.06 -7.07 5.69
C ASP A 31 4.16 -6.61 4.23
N SER A 32 3.34 -5.63 3.85
CA SER A 32 3.51 -4.90 2.61
C SER A 32 3.54 -3.40 2.89
N GLU A 33 4.12 -2.61 1.99
CA GLU A 33 4.26 -1.18 2.17
C GLU A 33 3.91 -0.41 0.90
N LEU A 34 3.25 0.75 1.07
CA LEU A 34 3.17 1.79 0.05
C LEU A 34 4.36 2.73 0.27
N THR A 35 5.25 2.79 -0.70
CA THR A 35 6.54 3.45 -0.56
C THR A 35 6.73 4.49 -1.66
N PHE A 36 7.53 5.52 -1.38
CA PHE A 36 7.74 6.70 -2.22
C PHE A 36 9.24 6.95 -2.40
N TRP A 37 9.67 7.24 -3.63
CA TRP A 37 11.08 7.45 -4.00
C TRP A 37 11.25 8.65 -4.93
N GLU A 38 12.39 9.32 -4.78
CA GLU A 38 13.01 10.04 -5.89
C GLU A 38 13.70 9.02 -6.80
N THR A 39 13.55 9.13 -8.12
CA THR A 39 14.04 8.14 -9.09
C THR A 39 15.55 7.94 -9.08
N ASP A 40 16.29 8.97 -8.67
CA ASP A 40 17.75 8.99 -8.65
C ASP A 40 18.33 8.64 -7.26
N VAL A 41 17.45 8.40 -6.28
CA VAL A 41 17.83 8.09 -4.90
C VAL A 41 17.48 6.64 -4.59
N SER A 42 18.45 5.90 -4.03
CA SER A 42 18.25 4.47 -3.75
C SER A 42 17.34 4.21 -2.56
N GLU A 43 17.32 5.13 -1.59
CA GLU A 43 16.54 5.05 -0.38
C GLU A 43 15.16 5.69 -0.58
N PRO A 44 14.09 5.14 0.03
CA PRO A 44 12.77 5.75 -0.04
C PRO A 44 12.71 7.07 0.73
N LEU A 45 11.95 8.03 0.19
CA LEU A 45 11.57 9.27 0.88
C LEU A 45 10.66 8.98 2.06
N HIS A 46 9.72 8.05 1.85
CA HIS A 46 8.70 7.70 2.83
C HIS A 46 8.15 6.30 2.56
N SER A 47 7.65 5.65 3.62
CA SER A 47 6.96 4.37 3.52
C SER A 47 5.83 4.29 4.53
N ILE A 48 4.70 3.70 4.10
CA ILE A 48 3.51 3.53 4.90
C ILE A 48 3.15 2.04 4.89
N LYS A 49 3.03 1.44 6.08
CA LYS A 49 2.54 0.07 6.21
C LYS A 49 1.16 -0.07 5.56
N ASN A 50 1.00 -1.07 4.72
CA ASN A 50 -0.26 -1.33 4.04
C ASN A 50 -0.50 -2.83 3.85
N GLY A 51 -1.75 -3.22 3.56
CA GLY A 51 -2.03 -4.58 3.12
C GLY A 51 -1.48 -4.82 1.71
N SER A 52 -1.31 -6.08 1.33
CA SER A 52 -0.95 -6.47 -0.03
C SER A 52 -1.88 -5.81 -1.03
N ALA A 53 -1.33 -5.18 -2.08
CA ALA A 53 -2.09 -4.49 -3.10
C ALA A 53 -1.57 -4.87 -4.47
N TYR A 54 -2.46 -4.80 -5.46
CA TYR A 54 -2.16 -5.21 -6.84
C TYR A 54 -2.35 -4.08 -7.85
N ASP A 55 -2.87 -2.93 -7.41
CA ASP A 55 -3.06 -1.77 -8.28
C ASP A 55 -2.95 -0.47 -7.49
N LEU A 56 -2.53 0.58 -8.19
CA LEU A 56 -2.43 1.96 -7.74
C LEU A 56 -3.06 2.86 -8.78
N SER A 57 -4.06 3.64 -8.37
CA SER A 57 -4.71 4.61 -9.25
C SER A 57 -4.59 6.01 -8.66
N LEU A 58 -3.79 6.86 -9.32
CA LEU A 58 -3.71 8.28 -9.00
C LEU A 58 -4.98 8.96 -9.49
N HIS A 59 -5.66 9.65 -8.58
CA HIS A 59 -6.81 10.45 -8.94
C HIS A 59 -6.37 11.61 -9.84
N PRO A 60 -7.17 12.04 -10.85
CA PRO A 60 -6.79 13.09 -11.80
C PRO A 60 -6.46 14.46 -11.20
N ASP A 61 -6.79 14.70 -9.93
CA ASP A 61 -6.43 15.93 -9.22
C ASP A 61 -5.02 15.92 -8.61
N GLY A 62 -4.30 14.79 -8.74
CA GLY A 62 -2.96 14.59 -8.19
C GLY A 62 -2.89 14.54 -6.65
N ARG A 63 -4.03 14.56 -5.95
CA ARG A 63 -4.09 14.69 -4.48
C ARG A 63 -4.39 13.40 -3.76
N GLN A 64 -4.94 12.43 -4.45
CA GLN A 64 -5.43 11.20 -3.86
C GLN A 64 -4.90 9.99 -4.61
N LEU A 65 -4.48 8.98 -3.85
CA LEU A 65 -4.06 7.70 -4.38
C LEU A 65 -5.01 6.61 -3.90
N LEU A 66 -5.70 5.97 -4.83
CA LEU A 66 -6.48 4.77 -4.56
C LEU A 66 -5.55 3.54 -4.58
N VAL A 67 -5.69 2.71 -3.56
CA VAL A 67 -4.94 1.46 -3.41
C VAL A 67 -5.92 0.31 -3.16
N THR A 68 -5.92 -0.68 -4.06
CA THR A 68 -6.79 -1.86 -3.93
C THR A 68 -6.07 -2.96 -3.14
N THR A 69 -6.44 -3.10 -1.87
CA THR A 69 -5.78 -4.03 -0.95
C THR A 69 -6.51 -5.36 -0.83
N TYR A 70 -5.78 -6.46 -0.94
CA TYR A 70 -6.25 -7.81 -0.66
C TYR A 70 -6.28 -8.06 0.85
N VAL A 71 -7.35 -8.70 1.32
CA VAL A 71 -7.53 -9.10 2.71
C VAL A 71 -7.75 -10.60 2.75
N SER A 72 -6.82 -11.31 3.40
CA SER A 72 -6.94 -12.75 3.59
C SER A 72 -8.05 -13.08 4.58
N GLY A 73 -8.93 -14.00 4.22
CA GLY A 73 -9.92 -14.59 5.14
C GLY A 73 -9.33 -15.56 6.15
N GLY A 74 -8.00 -15.77 6.13
CA GLY A 74 -7.27 -16.64 7.08
C GLY A 74 -7.38 -18.15 6.79
N SER A 75 -8.08 -18.54 5.72
CA SER A 75 -8.39 -19.93 5.39
C SER A 75 -7.34 -20.62 4.48
N SER A 76 -6.30 -19.90 4.06
CA SER A 76 -5.29 -20.35 3.08
C SER A 76 -4.07 -21.08 3.66
N GLY A 77 -3.84 -21.04 4.98
CA GLY A 77 -2.62 -21.58 5.61
C GLY A 77 -2.77 -22.96 6.28
N ASN A 78 -1.67 -23.72 6.39
CA ASN A 78 -1.43 -24.87 7.29
C ASN A 78 -2.62 -25.82 7.55
N GLY A 79 -3.35 -26.22 6.51
CA GLY A 79 -4.47 -27.14 6.64
C GLY A 79 -5.68 -26.58 7.41
N ALA A 80 -5.77 -25.26 7.60
CA ALA A 80 -6.93 -24.58 8.20
C ALA A 80 -8.23 -24.98 7.49
N ARG A 81 -8.19 -25.03 6.15
CA ARG A 81 -9.29 -25.51 5.30
C ARG A 81 -9.68 -26.98 5.54
N LYS A 82 -8.75 -27.83 6.00
CA LYS A 82 -9.02 -29.23 6.35
C LYS A 82 -9.64 -29.35 7.76
N ARG A 83 -9.21 -28.49 8.69
CA ARG A 83 -9.68 -28.47 10.09
C ARG A 83 -11.03 -27.78 10.26
N HIS A 84 -11.31 -26.74 9.48
CA HIS A 84 -12.54 -25.96 9.52
C HIS A 84 -13.30 -26.08 8.20
N ARG A 85 -13.53 -27.32 7.78
CA ARG A 85 -14.03 -27.64 6.43
C ARG A 85 -15.42 -27.04 6.14
N GLU A 86 -16.22 -26.83 7.18
CA GLU A 86 -17.56 -26.23 7.12
C GLU A 86 -17.55 -24.70 7.28
N GLN A 87 -16.43 -24.11 7.70
CA GLN A 87 -16.27 -22.65 7.81
C GLN A 87 -15.35 -22.15 6.69
N TYR A 88 -15.97 -21.70 5.61
CA TYR A 88 -15.28 -20.96 4.56
C TYR A 88 -15.41 -19.46 4.79
N THR A 89 -14.33 -18.83 5.24
CA THR A 89 -14.20 -17.37 5.22
C THR A 89 -13.58 -16.96 3.89
N PRO A 90 -14.31 -16.27 2.99
CA PRO A 90 -13.75 -15.79 1.74
C PRO A 90 -12.72 -14.69 2.00
N ASN A 91 -11.76 -14.58 1.08
CA ASN A 91 -10.93 -13.39 1.00
C ASN A 91 -11.79 -12.21 0.54
N SER A 92 -11.37 -11.00 0.90
CA SER A 92 -12.04 -9.77 0.50
C SER A 92 -11.05 -8.74 -0.02
N THR A 93 -11.59 -7.60 -0.44
CA THR A 93 -10.80 -6.48 -0.97
C THR A 93 -11.26 -5.19 -0.29
N ASN A 94 -10.30 -4.37 0.11
CA ASN A 94 -10.56 -3.03 0.62
C ASN A 94 -9.99 -2.00 -0.34
N LEU A 95 -10.80 -0.98 -0.63
CA LEU A 95 -10.36 0.24 -1.32
C LEU A 95 -9.88 1.24 -0.27
N LYS A 96 -8.59 1.60 -0.33
CA LYS A 96 -8.02 2.64 0.54
C LYS A 96 -7.67 3.86 -0.29
N ILE A 97 -8.09 5.03 0.17
CA ILE A 97 -7.75 6.30 -0.44
C ILE A 97 -6.77 7.01 0.49
N PHE A 98 -5.58 7.30 -0.02
CA PHE A 98 -4.57 8.08 0.68
C PHE A 98 -4.58 9.52 0.17
N SER A 99 -4.64 10.49 1.08
CA SER A 99 -4.30 11.87 0.76
C SER A 99 -2.79 11.98 0.63
N LEU A 100 -2.31 12.46 -0.51
CA LEU A 100 -0.88 12.70 -0.76
C LEU A 100 -0.38 13.98 -0.07
N PHE A 101 -1.30 14.79 0.44
CA PHE A 101 -1.01 16.03 1.14
C PHE A 101 -1.43 15.94 2.60
N SER A 102 -0.67 16.62 3.47
CA SER A 102 -1.03 16.79 4.87
C SER A 102 -2.34 17.58 5.00
N LYS A 103 -3.12 17.28 6.05
CA LYS A 103 -4.27 18.11 6.39
C LYS A 103 -3.78 19.52 6.71
N PRO A 104 -4.47 20.57 6.22
CA PRO A 104 -4.12 21.94 6.60
C PRO A 104 -4.17 22.06 8.12
N ALA A 105 -3.21 22.80 8.68
CA ALA A 105 -3.21 23.10 10.11
C ALA A 105 -4.55 23.72 10.47
N ALA A 106 -5.19 23.22 11.54
CA ALA A 106 -6.41 23.83 12.03
C ALA A 106 -6.07 25.29 12.35
N ASN A 107 -6.71 26.23 11.65
CA ASN A 107 -6.64 27.64 12.03
C ASN A 107 -7.07 27.70 13.49
N LYS A 108 -6.13 28.00 14.39
CA LYS A 108 -6.50 28.47 15.72
C LYS A 108 -7.29 29.73 15.45
N ALA A 109 -8.62 29.63 15.48
CA ALA A 109 -9.48 30.79 15.50
C ALA A 109 -8.97 31.67 16.63
N GLY A 110 -8.42 32.83 16.29
CA GLY A 110 -7.87 33.76 17.26
C GLY A 110 -8.94 34.08 18.29
N CYS A 111 -8.62 33.84 19.55
CA CYS A 111 -9.28 34.49 20.67
C CYS A 111 -8.72 35.91 20.81
#